data_AF-A0A8J7J812-F1
#
_entry.id   AF-A0A8J7J812-F1
#
_cell.length_a   1.000
_cell.length_b   1.000
_cell.length_c   1.000
_cell.angle_alpha   90.00
_cell.angle_beta   90.00
_cell.angle_gamma   90.00
#
_symmetry.space_group_name_H-M   'P 1'
#
loop_
_entity.id
_entity.type
_entity.pdbx_description
1 polymer ?
#
loop_
_entity_poly.entity_id
_entity_poly.type
_entity_poly.pdbx_seq_one_letter_code
_entity_poly.pdbx_strand_id
1 'polypeptide(L)'
;MKPLFALILVAGTVLGSAAATAQALIDKGFVSGWNVMVDPAFGNGCLIQTIYQDRSVVRIGYDALNNRGYFVVFNKAWGDLKEGQTYDIRFDLDGEQFNAKATGFYLDRVPGAGVFFEDREFIHAIAARKGLTVYNAEGQRVMAIDLKGSAKALDYARKCQAAQG
;
A
#
# COMPACT_ATOMS: atom_id res chain seq x y z
N MET A 1 3.64 7.77 -75.02
CA MET A 1 2.53 8.61 -74.56
C MET A 1 2.07 8.06 -73.20
N LYS A 2 2.10 8.93 -72.16
CA LYS A 2 1.45 8.99 -70.81
C LYS A 2 0.48 7.86 -70.35
N PRO A 3 0.07 7.74 -69.06
CA PRO A 3 0.71 7.92 -67.72
C PRO A 3 0.31 6.82 -66.67
N LEU A 4 0.83 6.87 -65.41
CA LEU A 4 0.08 6.80 -64.10
C LEU A 4 1.07 6.54 -62.93
N PHE A 5 1.23 7.47 -61.98
CA PHE A 5 0.65 7.52 -60.61
C PHE A 5 1.20 6.51 -59.57
N ALA A 6 1.97 7.08 -58.64
CA ALA A 6 1.96 6.96 -57.17
C ALA A 6 1.76 5.60 -56.46
N LEU A 7 2.62 5.30 -55.48
CA LEU A 7 2.14 5.02 -54.13
C LEU A 7 3.20 5.37 -53.06
N ILE A 8 2.76 6.17 -52.10
CA ILE A 8 3.46 6.58 -50.88
C ILE A 8 3.35 5.43 -49.87
N LEU A 9 4.46 4.97 -49.28
CA LEU A 9 4.43 4.15 -48.06
C LEU A 9 4.84 5.00 -46.85
N VAL A 10 3.85 5.44 -46.07
CA VAL A 10 4.08 5.93 -44.71
C VAL A 10 4.06 4.72 -43.78
N ALA A 11 5.22 4.35 -43.24
CA ALA A 11 5.32 3.33 -42.20
C ALA A 11 4.90 3.95 -40.87
N GLY A 12 3.65 3.72 -40.46
CA GLY A 12 3.15 4.10 -39.14
C GLY A 12 3.63 3.10 -38.09
N THR A 13 4.59 3.50 -37.25
CA THR A 13 4.97 2.76 -36.04
C THR A 13 3.89 2.92 -34.98
N VAL A 14 3.13 1.85 -34.74
CA VAL A 14 2.16 1.78 -33.65
C VAL A 14 2.95 1.57 -32.35
N LEU A 15 3.18 2.65 -31.60
CA LEU A 15 3.66 2.58 -30.23
C LEU A 15 2.51 2.05 -29.34
N GLY A 16 2.50 0.74 -29.11
CA GLY A 16 1.62 0.12 -28.13
C GLY A 16 1.97 0.60 -26.74
N SER A 17 1.08 1.35 -26.09
CA SER A 17 1.20 1.71 -24.68
C SER A 17 1.10 0.43 -23.85
N ALA A 18 2.23 -0.05 -23.32
CA ALA A 18 2.22 -1.10 -22.31
C ALA A 18 1.56 -0.52 -21.05
N ALA A 19 0.28 -0.83 -20.83
CA ALA A 19 -0.35 -0.60 -19.54
C ALA A 19 0.37 -1.52 -18.53
N ALA A 20 1.06 -0.92 -17.56
CA ALA A 20 1.59 -1.65 -16.42
C ALA A 20 0.41 -2.22 -15.64
N THR A 21 0.13 -3.52 -15.80
CA THR A 21 -0.89 -4.20 -15.00
C THR A 21 -0.29 -4.48 -13.63
N ALA A 22 -0.78 -3.80 -12.58
CA ALA A 22 -0.47 -4.19 -11.20
C ALA A 22 -0.88 -5.66 -11.01
N GLN A 23 0.02 -6.50 -10.50
CA GLN A 23 -0.33 -7.90 -10.22
C GLN A 23 -1.38 -7.96 -9.12
N ALA A 24 -2.37 -8.85 -9.27
CA ALA A 24 -3.39 -9.05 -8.26
C ALA A 24 -2.80 -9.68 -6.98
N LEU A 25 -3.34 -9.28 -5.82
CA LEU A 25 -3.00 -9.91 -4.55
C LEU A 25 -3.51 -11.35 -4.50
N ILE A 26 -2.73 -12.23 -3.90
CA ILE A 26 -3.06 -13.64 -3.73
C ILE A 26 -3.62 -13.85 -2.32
N ASP A 27 -4.90 -14.22 -2.22
CA ASP A 27 -5.57 -14.48 -0.94
C ASP A 27 -4.99 -15.71 -0.24
N LYS A 28 -4.73 -15.59 1.07
CA LYS A 28 -4.27 -16.66 1.97
C LYS A 28 -5.25 -16.92 3.11
N GLY A 29 -6.37 -16.19 3.16
CA GLY A 29 -7.46 -16.40 4.11
C GLY A 29 -7.75 -15.17 4.98
N PHE A 30 -8.64 -15.37 5.96
CA PHE A 30 -9.13 -14.32 6.83
C PHE A 30 -8.93 -14.69 8.30
N VAL A 31 -8.30 -13.80 9.07
CA VAL A 31 -7.93 -14.02 10.46
C VAL A 31 -8.32 -12.80 11.29
N SER A 32 -9.24 -12.99 12.23
CA SER A 32 -9.59 -11.99 13.26
C SER A 32 -9.96 -10.59 12.71
N GLY A 33 -10.64 -10.49 11.57
CA GLY A 33 -11.00 -9.19 10.99
C GLY A 33 -10.08 -8.70 9.86
N TRP A 34 -9.05 -9.47 9.52
CA TRP A 34 -8.03 -9.09 8.55
C TRP A 34 -7.85 -10.17 7.49
N ASN A 35 -7.80 -9.77 6.22
CA ASN A 35 -7.34 -10.63 5.13
C ASN A 35 -5.83 -10.80 5.24
N VAL A 36 -5.34 -12.02 5.05
CA VAL A 36 -3.92 -12.34 4.89
C VAL A 36 -3.68 -12.60 3.42
N MET A 37 -2.72 -11.94 2.80
CA MET A 37 -2.49 -12.02 1.36
C MET A 37 -0.99 -12.01 1.05
N VAL A 38 -0.65 -12.36 -0.19
CA VAL A 38 0.70 -12.20 -0.77
C VAL A 38 0.62 -11.16 -1.88
N ASP A 39 1.59 -10.25 -1.90
CA ASP A 39 1.74 -9.24 -2.93
C ASP A 39 2.95 -9.55 -3.83
N PRO A 40 2.72 -10.03 -5.07
CA PRO A 40 3.79 -10.28 -6.03
C PRO A 40 4.60 -9.03 -6.39
N ALA A 41 4.00 -7.84 -6.34
CA ALA A 41 4.69 -6.59 -6.64
C ALA A 41 5.72 -6.22 -5.56
N PHE A 42 5.56 -6.77 -4.35
CA PHE A 42 6.50 -6.64 -3.24
C PHE A 42 7.37 -7.88 -3.05
N GLY A 43 7.65 -8.62 -4.14
CA GLY A 43 8.53 -9.78 -4.11
C GLY A 43 7.93 -10.98 -3.38
N ASN A 44 6.63 -11.18 -3.52
CA ASN A 44 5.83 -12.11 -2.72
C ASN A 44 5.84 -11.78 -1.23
N GLY A 45 5.90 -10.49 -0.88
CA GLY A 45 5.71 -10.04 0.49
C GLY A 45 4.32 -10.38 1.02
N CYS A 46 4.24 -11.02 2.17
CA CYS A 46 2.95 -11.26 2.84
C CYS A 46 2.45 -9.98 3.53
N LEU A 47 1.13 -9.79 3.57
CA LEU A 47 0.51 -8.67 4.25
C LEU A 47 -0.78 -9.06 4.95
N ILE A 48 -1.21 -8.20 5.88
CA ILE A 48 -2.58 -8.13 6.35
C ILE A 48 -3.26 -6.90 5.77
N GLN A 49 -4.54 -7.03 5.43
CA GLN A 49 -5.38 -5.92 4.99
C GLN A 49 -6.72 -5.96 5.69
N THR A 50 -7.28 -4.78 5.96
CA THR A 50 -8.69 -4.66 6.28
C THR A 50 -9.28 -3.41 5.63
N ILE A 51 -10.60 -3.41 5.47
CA ILE A 51 -11.38 -2.31 4.89
C ILE A 51 -12.37 -1.84 5.96
N TYR A 52 -12.32 -0.56 6.31
CA TYR A 52 -13.19 0.03 7.31
C TYR A 52 -14.46 0.63 6.69
N GLN A 53 -15.43 0.99 7.55
CA GLN A 53 -16.75 1.49 7.13
C GLN A 53 -16.67 2.80 6.32
N ASP A 54 -15.68 3.65 6.62
CA ASP A 54 -15.39 4.88 5.88
C ASP A 54 -14.67 4.62 4.54
N ARG A 55 -14.50 3.34 4.17
CA ARG A 55 -13.77 2.84 3.01
C ARG A 55 -12.27 3.09 3.07
N SER A 56 -11.72 3.40 4.25
CA SER A 56 -10.28 3.32 4.48
C SER A 56 -9.80 1.89 4.24
N VAL A 57 -8.68 1.76 3.53
CA VAL A 57 -7.96 0.49 3.43
C VAL A 57 -6.66 0.61 4.18
N VAL A 58 -6.40 -0.31 5.09
CA VAL A 58 -5.11 -0.38 5.80
C VAL A 58 -4.40 -1.65 5.39
N ARG A 59 -3.13 -1.50 5.01
CA ARG A 59 -2.23 -2.61 4.69
C ARG A 59 -1.00 -2.57 5.59
N ILE A 60 -0.62 -3.72 6.10
CA ILE A 60 0.59 -3.90 6.89
C ILE A 60 1.28 -5.15 6.40
N GLY A 61 2.52 -5.05 5.93
CA GLY A 61 3.15 -6.19 5.27
C GLY A 61 4.65 -6.07 5.10
N TYR A 62 5.18 -7.02 4.34
CA TYR A 62 6.58 -7.11 3.98
C TYR A 62 6.80 -6.61 2.55
N ASP A 63 7.84 -5.82 2.37
CA ASP A 63 8.47 -5.53 1.08
C ASP A 63 9.71 -6.43 0.99
N ALA A 64 9.53 -7.63 0.41
CA ALA A 64 10.59 -8.62 0.34
C ALA A 64 11.68 -8.24 -0.68
N LEU A 65 11.35 -7.39 -1.66
CA LEU A 65 12.34 -6.87 -2.63
C LEU A 65 13.39 -6.00 -1.96
N ASN A 66 12.99 -5.24 -0.94
CA ASN A 66 13.86 -4.29 -0.26
C ASN A 66 14.15 -4.68 1.20
N ASN A 67 13.79 -5.90 1.62
CA ASN A 67 13.97 -6.43 2.97
C ASN A 67 13.51 -5.47 4.09
N ARG A 68 12.30 -4.92 3.93
CA ARG A 68 11.70 -3.95 4.88
C ARG A 68 10.23 -4.25 5.10
N GLY A 69 9.66 -3.74 6.17
CA GLY A 69 8.22 -3.73 6.36
C GLY A 69 7.59 -2.44 5.84
N TYR A 70 6.28 -2.48 5.68
CA TYR A 70 5.50 -1.28 5.34
C TYR A 70 4.17 -1.23 6.08
N PHE A 71 3.67 0.00 6.20
CA PHE A 71 2.34 0.33 6.67
C PHE A 71 1.74 1.37 5.73
N VAL A 72 0.61 1.09 5.09
CA VAL A 72 -0.06 2.02 4.17
C VAL A 72 -1.50 2.21 4.54
N VAL A 73 -1.93 3.46 4.52
CA VAL A 73 -3.33 3.88 4.66
C VAL A 73 -3.79 4.46 3.34
N PHE A 74 -4.85 3.91 2.76
CA PHE A 74 -5.58 4.51 1.63
C PHE A 74 -6.88 5.12 2.13
N ASN A 75 -7.05 6.42 1.92
CA ASN A 75 -8.23 7.17 2.33
C ASN A 75 -8.34 8.46 1.51
N LYS A 76 -9.55 8.83 1.06
CA LYS A 76 -9.78 10.06 0.29
C LYS A 76 -9.44 11.35 1.05
N ALA A 77 -9.45 11.32 2.38
CA ALA A 77 -9.10 12.45 3.24
C ALA A 77 -7.62 12.85 3.14
N TRP A 78 -6.77 12.04 2.50
CA TRP A 78 -5.42 12.45 2.15
C TRP A 78 -5.37 13.63 1.15
N GLY A 79 -6.44 13.86 0.39
CA GLY A 79 -6.46 14.88 -0.67
C GLY A 79 -5.54 14.52 -1.83
N ASP A 80 -4.82 15.51 -2.36
CA ASP A 80 -4.02 15.38 -3.57
C ASP A 80 -2.58 14.93 -3.29
N LEU A 81 -2.42 13.68 -2.83
CA LEU A 81 -1.09 13.06 -2.77
C LEU A 81 -0.57 12.77 -4.18
N LYS A 82 0.73 12.95 -4.37
CA LYS A 82 1.43 12.58 -5.60
C LYS A 82 2.16 11.28 -5.36
N GLU A 83 2.03 10.33 -6.29
CA GLU A 83 2.70 9.05 -6.21
C GLU A 83 4.24 9.23 -6.15
N GLY A 84 4.89 8.49 -5.25
CA GLY A 84 6.34 8.54 -5.04
C GLY A 84 6.86 9.78 -4.31
N GLN A 85 6.04 10.81 -4.09
CA GLN A 85 6.44 11.97 -3.27
C GLN A 85 6.38 11.65 -1.78
N THR A 86 7.21 12.30 -0.99
CA THR A 86 7.28 12.10 0.46
C THR A 86 6.58 13.22 1.22
N TYR A 87 5.84 12.86 2.26
CA TYR A 87 5.06 13.75 3.09
C TYR A 87 5.36 13.49 4.56
N ASP A 88 5.44 14.54 5.37
CA ASP A 88 5.47 14.40 6.81
C ASP A 88 4.07 14.04 7.32
N ILE A 89 3.99 12.99 8.13
CA ILE A 89 2.75 12.53 8.73
C ILE A 89 2.97 12.20 10.21
N ARG A 90 1.87 12.09 10.94
CA ARG A 90 1.90 11.69 12.35
C ARG A 90 0.92 10.55 12.60
N PHE A 91 1.41 9.54 13.31
CA PHE A 91 0.60 8.47 13.88
C PHE A 91 0.38 8.73 15.37
N ASP A 92 -0.80 8.35 15.85
CA ASP A 92 -1.14 8.31 17.26
C ASP A 92 -1.68 6.91 17.58
N LEU A 93 -0.93 6.17 18.39
CA LEU A 93 -1.23 4.82 18.82
C LEU A 93 -1.61 4.84 20.30
N ASP A 94 -2.91 4.89 20.58
CA ASP A 94 -3.48 5.04 21.93
C ASP A 94 -2.83 6.18 22.76
N GLY A 95 -2.53 7.32 22.14
CA GLY A 95 -1.92 8.50 22.77
C GLY A 95 -0.40 8.60 22.64
N GLU A 96 0.28 7.56 22.16
CA GLU A 96 1.70 7.61 21.83
C GLU A 96 1.90 8.10 20.39
N GLN A 97 2.67 9.17 20.21
CA GLN A 97 2.80 9.85 18.92
C GLN A 97 4.11 9.56 18.23
N PHE A 98 4.03 9.29 16.93
CA PHE A 98 5.17 8.99 16.07
C PHE A 98 5.11 9.89 14.84
N ASN A 99 6.18 10.66 14.58
CA ASN A 99 6.34 11.39 13.34
C ASN A 99 7.06 10.50 12.32
N ALA A 100 6.58 10.50 11.08
CA ALA A 100 7.15 9.69 10.01
C ALA A 100 7.13 10.41 8.69
N LYS A 101 8.00 9.97 7.78
CA LYS A 101 7.98 10.34 6.37
C LYS A 101 7.28 9.25 5.58
N ALA A 102 6.14 9.56 4.97
CA ALA A 102 5.36 8.64 4.18
C ALA A 102 5.48 8.94 2.69
N THR A 103 5.58 7.90 1.88
CA THR A 103 5.52 7.98 0.41
C THR A 103 4.07 7.93 -0.06
N GLY A 104 3.71 8.73 -1.05
CA GLY A 104 2.41 8.71 -1.70
C GLY A 104 2.23 7.48 -2.59
N PHE A 105 1.05 6.87 -2.49
CA PHE A 105 0.60 5.71 -3.26
C PHE A 105 -0.82 5.90 -3.77
N TYR A 106 -1.23 5.07 -4.71
CA TYR A 106 -2.62 4.95 -5.12
C TYR A 106 -3.06 3.50 -5.10
N LEU A 107 -4.24 3.26 -4.54
CA LEU A 107 -5.00 2.02 -4.75
C LEU A 107 -6.19 2.38 -5.65
N ASP A 108 -6.07 2.01 -6.93
CA ASP A 108 -6.93 2.50 -8.00
C ASP A 108 -7.00 4.04 -8.02
N ARG A 109 -8.12 4.61 -7.56
CA ARG A 109 -8.37 6.06 -7.49
C ARG A 109 -8.38 6.59 -6.06
N VAL A 110 -7.95 5.79 -5.09
CA VAL A 110 -7.90 6.18 -3.67
C VAL A 110 -6.44 6.52 -3.32
N PRO A 111 -6.15 7.77 -2.93
CA PRO A 111 -4.81 8.14 -2.50
C PRO A 111 -4.46 7.42 -1.20
N GLY A 112 -3.18 7.13 -1.03
CA GLY A 112 -2.63 6.56 0.18
C GLY A 112 -1.28 7.13 0.52
N ALA A 113 -0.93 7.04 1.80
CA ALA A 113 0.40 7.36 2.30
C ALA A 113 0.94 6.15 3.04
N GLY A 114 2.17 5.76 2.70
CA GLY A 114 2.81 4.56 3.21
C GLY A 114 4.17 4.84 3.84
N VAL A 115 4.44 4.23 4.99
CA VAL A 115 5.74 4.30 5.66
C VAL A 115 6.42 2.95 5.53
N PHE A 116 7.71 2.99 5.20
CA PHE A 116 8.59 1.84 5.22
C PHE A 116 9.49 1.87 6.44
N PHE A 117 9.78 0.71 7.01
CA PHE A 117 10.60 0.58 8.21
C PHE A 117 11.44 -0.70 8.14
N GLU A 118 12.68 -0.62 8.61
CA GLU A 118 13.61 -1.75 8.68
C GLU A 118 13.61 -2.38 10.07
N ASP A 119 13.43 -1.56 11.12
CA ASP A 119 13.23 -2.05 12.47
C ASP A 119 11.81 -2.59 12.68
N ARG A 120 11.64 -3.43 13.71
CA ARG A 120 10.34 -4.02 14.03
C ARG A 120 9.56 -3.24 15.08
N GLU A 121 10.10 -2.14 15.60
CA GLU A 121 9.50 -1.42 16.73
C GLU A 121 8.12 -0.89 16.37
N PHE A 122 7.97 -0.32 15.17
CA PHE A 122 6.69 0.21 14.71
C PHE A 122 5.60 -0.87 14.59
N ILE A 123 5.95 -2.07 14.11
CA ILE A 123 5.01 -3.20 14.02
C ILE A 123 4.68 -3.77 15.38
N HIS A 124 5.65 -3.83 16.29
CA HIS A 124 5.39 -4.23 17.67
C HIS A 124 4.46 -3.23 18.37
N ALA A 125 4.63 -1.92 18.13
CA ALA A 125 3.74 -0.89 18.64
C ALA A 125 2.32 -1.07 18.10
N ILE A 126 2.14 -1.24 16.78
CA ILE A 126 0.82 -1.52 16.19
C ILE A 126 0.18 -2.78 16.78
N ALA A 127 0.95 -3.86 16.92
CA ALA A 127 0.44 -5.12 17.47
C ALA A 127 0.05 -5.03 18.96
N ALA A 128 0.68 -4.12 19.71
CA ALA A 128 0.43 -3.94 21.14
C ALA A 128 -0.70 -2.94 21.47
N ARG A 129 -1.20 -2.21 20.47
CA ARG A 129 -2.13 -1.08 20.63
C ARG A 129 -3.50 -1.40 20.04
N LYS A 130 -4.53 -0.69 20.50
CA LYS A 130 -5.93 -0.90 20.13
C LYS A 130 -6.40 0.10 19.10
N GLY A 131 -5.97 1.35 19.19
CA GLY A 131 -6.35 2.41 18.27
C GLY A 131 -5.17 2.91 17.46
N LEU A 132 -5.43 3.29 16.22
CA LEU A 132 -4.53 4.10 15.41
C LEU A 132 -5.28 5.29 14.85
N THR A 133 -4.74 6.49 15.05
CA THR A 133 -5.16 7.70 14.35
C THR A 133 -4.03 8.22 13.48
N VAL A 134 -4.35 8.63 12.25
CA VAL A 134 -3.39 9.15 11.29
C VAL A 134 -3.71 10.61 10.99
N TYR A 135 -2.68 11.44 10.96
CA TYR A 135 -2.75 12.87 10.65
C TYR A 135 -1.84 13.22 9.47
N ASN A 136 -2.27 14.14 8.62
CA ASN A 136 -1.44 14.71 7.55
C ASN A 136 -0.47 15.79 8.09
N ALA A 137 0.33 16.37 7.18
CA ALA A 137 1.31 17.40 7.49
C ALA A 137 0.69 18.65 8.13
N GLU A 138 -0.55 18.97 7.75
CA GLU A 138 -1.34 20.08 8.27
C GLU A 138 -1.98 19.79 9.64
N GLY A 139 -1.77 18.59 10.19
CA GLY A 139 -2.32 18.15 11.47
C GLY A 139 -3.81 17.76 11.41
N GLN A 140 -4.38 17.67 10.21
CA GLN A 140 -5.76 17.22 10.01
C GLN A 140 -5.83 15.71 10.14
N ARG A 141 -6.87 15.22 10.82
CA ARG A 141 -7.10 13.78 10.99
C ARG A 141 -7.57 13.17 9.67
N VAL A 142 -6.80 12.23 9.15
CA VAL A 142 -7.11 11.45 7.95
C VAL A 142 -8.05 10.30 8.29
N MET A 143 -7.73 9.55 9.36
CA MET A 143 -8.57 8.44 9.83
C MET A 143 -8.26 8.07 11.27
N ALA A 144 -9.19 7.36 11.90
CA ALA A 144 -9.02 6.71 13.20
C ALA A 144 -9.68 5.33 13.16
N ILE A 145 -8.94 4.28 13.56
CA ILE A 145 -9.37 2.89 13.44
C ILE A 145 -9.06 2.06 14.68
N ASP A 146 -9.82 0.98 14.83
CA ASP A 146 -9.54 -0.11 15.77
C ASP A 146 -8.61 -1.14 15.10
N LEU A 147 -7.50 -1.45 15.77
CA LEU A 147 -6.50 -2.45 15.40
C LEU A 147 -6.82 -3.85 15.92
N LYS A 148 -8.02 -4.08 16.46
CA LYS A 148 -8.47 -5.37 16.97
C LYS A 148 -8.16 -6.50 15.99
N GLY A 149 -7.53 -7.54 16.51
CA GLY A 149 -7.15 -8.73 15.75
C GLY A 149 -5.87 -8.59 14.92
N SER A 150 -5.31 -7.38 14.76
CA SER A 150 -4.10 -7.13 13.96
C SER A 150 -2.92 -7.97 14.45
N ALA A 151 -2.69 -8.08 15.76
CA ALA A 151 -1.60 -8.87 16.33
C ALA A 151 -1.65 -10.34 15.90
N LYS A 152 -2.85 -10.96 15.94
CA LYS A 152 -3.02 -12.35 15.51
C LYS A 152 -2.85 -12.47 13.99
N ALA A 153 -3.37 -11.52 13.22
CA ALA A 153 -3.21 -11.51 11.78
C ALA A 153 -1.74 -11.32 11.36
N LEU A 154 -0.97 -10.47 12.06
CA LEU A 154 0.45 -10.25 11.84
C LEU A 154 1.28 -11.51 12.12
N ASP A 155 0.94 -12.30 13.14
CA ASP A 155 1.59 -13.61 13.34
C ASP A 155 1.34 -14.57 12.16
N TYR A 156 0.15 -14.55 11.58
CA TYR A 156 -0.15 -15.30 10.36
C TYR A 156 0.61 -14.77 9.15
N ALA A 157 0.70 -13.45 8.97
CA ALA A 157 1.49 -12.85 7.90
C ALA A 157 2.98 -13.21 8.04
N ARG A 158 3.52 -13.23 9.26
CA ARG A 158 4.90 -13.69 9.53
C ARG A 158 5.11 -15.16 9.14
N LYS A 159 4.16 -16.04 9.48
CA LYS A 159 4.20 -17.46 9.07
C LYS A 159 4.07 -17.63 7.56
N CYS A 160 3.19 -16.85 6.93
CA CYS A 160 3.07 -16.76 5.48
C CYS A 160 4.41 -16.36 4.85
N GLN A 161 5.06 -15.33 5.39
CA GLN A 161 6.32 -14.81 4.88
C GLN A 161 7.43 -15.85 4.96
N ALA A 162 7.55 -16.55 6.09
CA ALA A 162 8.52 -17.63 6.26
C ALA A 162 8.32 -18.81 5.28
N ALA A 163 7.13 -18.95 4.71
CA ALA A 163 6.82 -19.96 3.69
C ALA A 163 7.11 -19.48 2.26
N GLN A 164 7.46 -18.20 2.04
CA GLN A 164 7.78 -17.67 0.70
C GLN A 164 9.24 -17.89 0.30
N GLY A 165 10.10 -18.29 1.24
CA GLY A 165 11.56 -18.39 1.06
C GLY A 165 12.29 -17.24 1.74
#